data_AF-A0A2H0DZE5-F1
#
_entry.id   AF-A0A2H0DZE5-F1
#
_cell.length_a   1.000
_cell.length_b   1.000
_cell.length_c   1.000
_cell.angle_alpha   90.00
_cell.angle_beta   90.00
_cell.angle_gamma   90.00
#
_symmetry.space_group_name_H-M   'P 1'
#
loop_
_entity.id
_entity.type
_entity.pdbx_description
1 polymer ?
#
loop_
_entity_poly.entity_id
_entity_poly.type
_entity_poly.pdbx_seq_one_letter_code
_entity_poly.pdbx_strand_id
1 'polypeptide(L)'
;MYKHIIKPILFLFDPEAVHTLAISLGEFFGRFAITRKIVDLMYGYHDKNISKTVDGVYYKTPIILSAGFDYNGRLTRILPHM
;
A
#
# COMPACT_ATOMS: atom_id res chain seq x y z
N MET A 1 -14.67 6.12 10.04
CA MET A 1 -14.85 4.69 9.68
C MET A 1 -13.66 3.82 10.10
N TYR A 2 -12.43 4.05 9.60
CA TYR A 2 -11.26 3.22 9.96
C TYR A 2 -11.05 3.07 11.47
N LYS A 3 -10.98 4.19 12.21
CA LYS A 3 -10.67 4.19 13.65
C LYS A 3 -11.73 3.52 14.53
N HIS A 4 -12.99 3.53 14.11
CA HIS A 4 -14.13 3.15 14.97
C HIS A 4 -14.78 1.83 14.58
N ILE A 5 -14.49 1.29 13.38
CA ILE A 5 -15.12 0.05 12.89
C ILE A 5 -14.04 -0.92 12.41
N ILE A 6 -13.25 -0.53 11.41
CA ILE A 6 -12.27 -1.43 10.79
C ILE A 6 -11.16 -1.81 11.77
N LYS A 7 -10.57 -0.82 12.45
CA LYS A 7 -9.47 -1.05 13.40
C LYS A 7 -9.89 -1.95 14.58
N PRO A 8 -11.00 -1.71 15.29
CA PRO A 8 -11.47 -2.62 16.34
C PRO A 8 -11.70 -4.04 15.86
N ILE A 9 -12.30 -4.23 14.68
CA ILE A 9 -12.56 -5.56 14.11
C ILE A 9 -11.24 -6.29 13.80
N LEU A 10 -10.29 -5.62 13.15
CA LEU A 10 -9.00 -6.23 12.81
C LEU A 10 -8.20 -6.61 14.06
N PHE A 11 -8.35 -5.87 15.17
CA PHE A 11 -7.67 -6.15 16.44
C PHE A 11 -8.25 -7.37 17.20
N LEU A 12 -9.37 -7.92 16.74
CA LEU A 12 -9.90 -9.19 17.26
C LEU A 12 -9.18 -10.42 16.69
N PHE A 13 -8.40 -10.25 15.63
CA PHE A 13 -7.68 -11.33 14.95
C PHE A 13 -6.20 -11.32 15.31
N ASP A 14 -5.56 -12.47 15.12
CA ASP A 14 -4.11 -12.58 15.24
C ASP A 14 -3.40 -11.60 14.28
N PRO A 15 -2.42 -10.82 14.78
CA PRO A 15 -1.76 -9.80 13.99
C PRO A 15 -1.04 -10.36 12.76
N GLU A 16 -0.48 -11.56 12.84
CA GLU A 16 0.23 -12.20 11.72
C GLU A 16 -0.75 -12.67 10.65
N ALA A 17 -1.92 -13.18 11.06
CA ALA A 17 -3.00 -13.53 10.14
C ALA A 17 -3.52 -12.29 9.39
N VAL A 18 -3.76 -11.19 10.09
CA VAL A 18 -4.17 -9.91 9.46
C VAL A 18 -3.08 -9.37 8.54
N HIS A 19 -1.81 -9.46 8.96
CA HIS A 19 -0.67 -9.06 8.16
C HIS A 19 -0.59 -9.86 6.85
N THR A 20 -0.63 -11.19 6.95
CA THR A 20 -0.59 -12.11 5.81
C THR A 20 -1.77 -11.88 4.86
N LEU A 21 -2.96 -11.61 5.40
CA LEU A 21 -4.14 -11.25 4.63
C LEU A 21 -3.92 -9.93 3.88
N ALA A 22 -3.40 -8.90 4.54
CA ALA A 22 -3.13 -7.61 3.92
C ALA A 22 -2.13 -7.73 2.76
N ILE A 23 -1.02 -8.48 2.96
CA ILE A 23 -0.05 -8.75 1.90
C ILE A 23 -0.69 -9.50 0.73
N SER A 24 -1.48 -10.54 1.01
CA SER A 24 -2.09 -11.37 -0.02
C SER A 24 -3.17 -10.62 -0.82
N LEU A 25 -3.96 -9.78 -0.16
CA LEU A 25 -4.90 -8.88 -0.82
C LEU A 25 -4.18 -7.85 -1.70
N GLY A 26 -3.12 -7.23 -1.19
CA GLY A 26 -2.32 -6.28 -1.97
C GLY A 26 -1.68 -6.93 -3.19
N GLU A 27 -1.16 -8.16 -3.07
CA GLU A 27 -0.64 -8.91 -4.21
C GLU A 27 -1.74 -9.23 -5.23
N PHE A 28 -2.92 -9.66 -4.76
CA PHE A 28 -4.08 -9.93 -5.62
C PHE A 28 -4.51 -8.69 -6.39
N PHE A 29 -4.64 -7.54 -5.73
CA PHE A 29 -4.97 -6.27 -6.41
C PHE A 29 -3.83 -5.79 -7.33
N GLY A 30 -2.57 -6.08 -7.01
CA GLY A 30 -1.44 -5.79 -7.90
C GLY A 30 -1.41 -6.65 -9.17
N ARG A 31 -2.03 -7.84 -9.15
CA ARG A 31 -2.00 -8.80 -10.26
C ARG A 31 -2.77 -8.30 -11.48
N PHE A 32 -3.94 -7.69 -11.31
CA PHE A 32 -4.80 -7.28 -12.43
C PHE A 32 -4.67 -5.77 -12.74
N ALA A 33 -4.62 -5.42 -14.03
CA ALA A 33 -4.50 -4.02 -14.42
C ALA A 33 -5.72 -3.17 -14.03
N ILE A 34 -6.91 -3.77 -14.03
CA ILE A 34 -8.17 -3.13 -13.64
C ILE A 34 -8.14 -2.79 -12.14
N THR A 35 -7.73 -3.73 -11.29
CA THR A 35 -7.64 -3.50 -9.85
C THR A 35 -6.59 -2.47 -9.50
N ARG A 36 -5.45 -2.44 -10.20
CA ARG A 36 -4.45 -1.37 -10.05
C ARG A 36 -5.02 0.02 -10.37
N LYS A 37 -5.81 0.15 -11.45
CA LYS A 37 -6.47 1.43 -11.78
C LYS A 37 -7.50 1.85 -10.74
N ILE A 38 -8.26 0.91 -10.19
CA ILE A 38 -9.22 1.20 -9.11
C ILE A 38 -8.49 1.71 -7.87
N VAL A 39 -7.39 1.06 -7.49
CA VAL A 39 -6.56 1.49 -6.35
C VAL A 39 -5.96 2.88 -6.60
N ASP A 40 -5.44 3.14 -7.80
CA ASP A 40 -4.91 4.45 -8.20
C ASP A 40 -5.96 5.56 -8.15
N LEU A 41 -7.20 5.26 -8.53
CA LEU A 41 -8.30 6.23 -8.47
C LEU A 41 -8.72 6.53 -7.02
N MET A 42 -8.69 5.52 -6.14
CA MET A 42 -9.15 5.66 -4.76
C MET A 42 -8.09 6.22 -3.81
N TYR A 43 -6.83 5.81 -4.01
CA TYR A 43 -5.73 6.05 -3.07
C TYR A 43 -4.58 6.84 -3.68
N GLY A 44 -4.43 6.82 -5.01
CA GLY A 44 -3.36 7.54 -5.70
C GLY A 44 -3.41 9.05 -5.46
N TYR A 45 -2.24 9.65 -5.32
CA TYR A 45 -2.11 11.10 -5.17
C TYR A 45 -1.99 11.80 -6.54
N HIS A 46 -2.99 12.64 -6.88
CA HIS A 46 -3.12 13.31 -8.19
C HIS A 46 -2.98 14.84 -8.14
N ASP A 47 -2.63 15.41 -6.99
CA ASP A 47 -2.51 16.86 -6.79
C ASP A 47 -1.05 17.34 -7.07
N LYS A 48 -0.67 18.51 -6.55
CA LYS A 48 0.64 19.16 -6.73
C LYS A 48 1.81 18.19 -6.65
N ASN A 49 2.77 18.31 -7.57
CA ASN A 49 3.93 17.44 -7.56
C ASN A 49 4.73 17.53 -6.23
N ILE A 50 4.69 16.46 -5.44
CA ILE A 50 5.42 16.31 -4.16
C ILE A 50 6.69 15.47 -4.28
N SER A 51 7.12 15.15 -5.51
CA SER A 51 8.31 14.33 -5.75
C SER A 51 9.57 14.92 -5.10
N LYS A 52 10.50 14.02 -4.77
CA LYS A 52 11.80 14.35 -4.16
C LYS A 52 12.90 13.53 -4.79
N THR A 53 14.07 14.15 -4.92
CA THR A 53 15.31 13.42 -5.21
C THR A 53 16.14 13.41 -3.94
N VAL A 54 16.53 12.22 -3.47
CA VAL A 54 17.38 12.03 -2.28
C VAL A 54 18.53 11.13 -2.70
N ASP A 55 19.77 11.56 -2.46
CA ASP A 55 20.98 10.83 -2.81
C ASP A 55 21.03 10.37 -4.28
N GLY A 56 20.47 11.17 -5.20
CA GLY A 56 20.41 10.89 -6.63
C GLY A 56 19.27 9.96 -7.07
N VAL A 57 18.47 9.44 -6.13
CA VAL A 57 17.29 8.60 -6.41
C VAL A 57 16.03 9.45 -6.46
N TYR A 58 15.26 9.32 -7.54
CA TYR A 58 13.99 10.01 -7.71
C TYR A 58 12.83 9.23 -7.07
N TYR A 59 12.06 9.90 -6.22
CA TYR A 59 10.88 9.38 -5.57
C TYR A 59 9.65 10.20 -5.99
N LYS A 60 8.62 9.53 -6.51
CA LYS A 60 7.34 10.16 -6.90
C LYS A 60 6.63 10.80 -5.69
N THR A 61 6.78 10.20 -4.51
CA THR A 61 6.21 10.65 -3.24
C THR A 61 7.26 10.53 -2.14
N PRO A 62 7.29 11.45 -1.15
CA PRO A 62 8.17 11.35 0.01
C PRO A 62 7.67 10.32 1.03
N ILE A 63 6.50 9.71 0.81
CA ILE A 63 5.90 8.71 1.68
C ILE A 63 6.25 7.33 1.13
N ILE A 64 6.98 6.53 1.90
CA ILE A 64 7.49 5.23 1.48
C ILE A 64 7.11 4.18 2.53
N LEU A 65 6.87 2.95 2.08
CA LEU A 65 6.65 1.81 2.95
C LEU A 65 7.96 1.43 3.66
N SER A 66 7.94 1.36 4.99
CA SER A 66 9.12 0.97 5.77
C SER A 66 9.50 -0.48 5.54
N ALA A 67 10.80 -0.78 5.71
CA ALA A 67 11.28 -2.15 5.77
C ALA A 67 10.56 -2.95 6.89
N GLY A 68 10.48 -4.27 6.72
CA GLY A 68 9.80 -5.17 7.66
C GLY A 68 8.30 -5.31 7.43
N PHE A 69 7.64 -4.36 6.74
CA PHE A 69 6.23 -4.57 6.34
C PHE A 69 6.11 -5.57 5.19
N ASP A 70 6.83 -5.38 4.09
CA ASP A 70 6.82 -6.33 2.97
C ASP A 70 8.19 -7.01 2.84
N TYR A 71 8.47 -7.94 3.75
CA TYR A 71 9.76 -8.63 3.80
C TYR A 71 10.12 -9.35 2.50
N ASN A 72 9.11 -9.87 1.79
CA ASN A 72 9.29 -10.67 0.57
C ASN A 72 9.07 -9.88 -0.73
N GLY A 73 8.82 -8.58 -0.68
CA GLY A 73 8.61 -7.74 -1.87
C GLY A 73 7.36 -8.08 -2.70
N ARG A 74 6.32 -8.63 -2.07
CA ARG A 74 5.08 -9.09 -2.74
C ARG A 74 4.19 -7.95 -3.22
N LEU A 75 4.36 -6.74 -2.71
CA LEU A 75 3.50 -5.59 -2.99
C LEU A 75 4.05 -4.62 -4.05
N THR A 76 5.18 -4.93 -4.67
CA THR A 76 5.86 -4.11 -5.69
C THR A 76 4.96 -3.68 -6.85
N ARG A 77 3.93 -4.46 -7.18
CA ARG A 77 2.99 -4.16 -8.28
C ARG A 77 1.85 -3.23 -7.89
N ILE A 78 1.53 -3.09 -6.60
CA ILE A 78 0.39 -2.29 -6.15
C ILE A 78 0.81 -0.97 -5.52
N LEU A 79 1.94 -0.92 -4.81
CA LEU A 79 2.40 0.28 -4.11
C LEU A 79 2.63 1.51 -5.02
N PRO A 80 3.12 1.40 -6.28
CA PRO A 80 3.28 2.56 -7.15
C PRO A 80 1.97 3.21 -7.61
N HIS A 81 0.85 2.51 -7.42
CA HIS A 81 -0.52 2.94 -7.75
C HIS A 81 -1.27 3.45 -6.52
N MET A 82 -0.56 3.72 -5.43
CA MET A 82 -1.08 4.38 -4.23
C MET A 82 -0.49 5.79 -4.13
#